data_AF-W2YX32-F1
#
_entry.id   AF-W2YX32-F1
#
_cell.length_a   1.000
_cell.length_b   1.000
_cell.length_c   1.000
_cell.angle_alpha   90.00
_cell.angle_beta   90.00
_cell.angle_gamma   90.00
#
_symmetry.space_group_name_H-M   'P 1'
#
loop_
_entity.id
_entity.type
_entity.pdbx_description
1 polymer ?
#
loop_
_entity_poly.entity_id
_entity_poly.type
_entity_poly.pdbx_seq_one_letter_code
_entity_poly.pdbx_strand_id
1 'polypeptide(L)'
;MEELNDEVQMVRNYTVNAKSKSVYLYGIIKYVLWFHDHKPGVVEPSLRALLDTVTTDDTTEAYKQKQSHVKLYVECDRREQPLDLVDSNVHNFECFLMSLRKKAGKKPGKSLNGSMRSSLFHLYRLYDVQMPDNYDNEQRKFFKGLKRSVVRRQQESGDSLVEGKINFLFSFYHKLCKAMREQRKKKNYFFSYLS
;
A
#
# COMPACT_ATOMS: atom_id res chain seq x y z
N MET A 1 -3.51 8.20 -36.92
CA MET A 1 -2.90 7.12 -36.10
C MET A 1 -2.38 7.66 -34.78
N GLU A 2 -1.70 8.80 -34.77
CA GLU A 2 -1.22 9.45 -33.54
C GLU A 2 -2.36 9.92 -32.61
N GLU A 3 -3.37 10.63 -33.14
CA GLU A 3 -4.57 11.03 -32.36
C GLU A 3 -5.33 9.85 -31.74
N LEU A 4 -5.47 8.74 -32.47
CA LEU A 4 -6.10 7.51 -31.96
C LEU A 4 -5.27 6.84 -30.86
N ASN A 5 -3.93 6.92 -30.95
CA ASN A 5 -3.04 6.39 -29.92
C ASN A 5 -3.12 7.23 -28.64
N ASP A 6 -3.25 8.55 -28.78
CA ASP A 6 -3.45 9.47 -27.66
C ASP A 6 -4.80 9.26 -26.96
N GLU A 7 -5.88 9.02 -27.72
CA GLU A 7 -7.19 8.66 -27.17
C GLU A 7 -7.14 7.33 -26.40
N VAL A 8 -6.51 6.30 -26.96
CA VAL A 8 -6.32 5.02 -26.27
C VAL A 8 -5.53 5.22 -24.98
N GLN A 9 -4.48 6.04 -25.00
CA GLN A 9 -3.67 6.31 -23.83
C GLN A 9 -4.43 7.13 -22.76
N MET A 10 -5.27 8.08 -23.17
CA MET A 10 -6.19 8.82 -22.31
C MET A 10 -7.18 7.89 -21.61
N VAL A 11 -7.84 6.98 -22.35
CA VAL A 11 -8.77 5.99 -21.80
C VAL A 11 -8.07 5.08 -20.80
N ARG A 12 -6.87 4.58 -21.14
CA ARG A 12 -6.04 3.78 -20.23
C ARG A 12 -5.70 4.56 -18.96
N ASN A 13 -5.39 5.85 -19.07
CA ASN A 13 -5.08 6.73 -17.93
C ASN A 13 -6.27 6.93 -16.96
N TYR A 14 -7.52 6.78 -17.42
CA TYR A 14 -8.73 6.85 -16.59
C TYR A 14 -9.05 5.57 -15.80
N THR A 15 -8.37 4.46 -16.08
CA THR A 15 -8.59 3.16 -15.40
C THR A 15 -8.42 3.23 -13.88
N VAL A 16 -7.58 4.16 -13.40
CA VAL A 16 -7.31 4.33 -11.97
C VAL A 16 -7.62 5.77 -11.55
N ASN A 17 -8.52 5.94 -10.58
CA ASN A 17 -8.83 7.26 -10.04
C ASN A 17 -7.61 7.88 -9.31
N ALA A 18 -7.57 9.20 -9.21
CA ALA A 18 -6.43 9.93 -8.63
C ALA A 18 -6.10 9.53 -7.18
N LYS A 19 -7.12 9.22 -6.37
CA LYS A 19 -6.94 8.76 -4.99
C LYS A 19 -6.29 7.38 -4.90
N SER A 20 -6.64 6.48 -5.81
CA SER A 20 -6.01 5.16 -5.92
C SER A 20 -4.57 5.28 -6.42
N LYS A 21 -4.29 6.20 -7.37
CA LYS A 21 -2.93 6.46 -7.86
C LYS A 21 -1.97 6.82 -6.72
N SER A 22 -2.39 7.70 -5.80
CA SER A 22 -1.53 8.08 -4.67
C SER A 22 -1.28 6.92 -3.69
N VAL A 23 -2.29 6.09 -3.43
CA VAL A 23 -2.13 4.86 -2.62
C VAL A 23 -1.20 3.86 -3.30
N TYR A 24 -1.32 3.70 -4.61
CA TYR A 24 -0.46 2.79 -5.37
C TYR A 24 0.98 3.25 -5.38
N LEU A 25 1.20 4.53 -5.69
CA LEU A 25 2.51 5.17 -5.65
C LEU A 25 3.18 5.02 -4.29
N TYR A 26 2.43 5.21 -3.20
CA TYR A 26 2.96 4.97 -1.85
C TYR A 26 3.51 3.55 -1.66
N GLY A 27 2.78 2.53 -2.13
CA GLY A 27 3.26 1.15 -2.04
C GLY A 27 4.43 0.85 -2.98
N ILE A 28 4.44 1.43 -4.18
CA ILE A 28 5.55 1.31 -5.13
C ILE A 28 6.83 1.89 -4.51
N ILE A 29 6.78 3.11 -3.98
CA ILE A 29 7.91 3.76 -3.31
C ILE A 29 8.48 2.86 -2.22
N LYS A 30 7.61 2.32 -1.36
CA LYS A 30 8.05 1.42 -0.29
C LYS A 30 8.73 0.15 -0.79
N TYR A 31 8.22 -0.41 -1.88
CA TYR A 31 8.75 -1.64 -2.43
C TYR A 31 10.11 -1.43 -3.10
N VAL A 32 10.26 -0.33 -3.84
CA VAL A 32 11.55 0.09 -4.43
C VAL A 32 12.61 0.31 -3.36
N LEU A 33 12.28 1.08 -2.31
CA LEU A 33 13.22 1.32 -1.22
C LEU A 33 13.58 0.03 -0.46
N TRP A 34 12.63 -0.90 -0.31
CA TRP A 34 12.95 -2.19 0.27
C TRP A 34 13.96 -2.97 -0.59
N PHE A 35 13.83 -2.93 -1.93
CA PHE A 35 14.83 -3.51 -2.82
C PHE A 35 16.18 -2.81 -2.76
N HIS A 36 16.21 -1.48 -2.64
CA HIS A 36 17.44 -0.72 -2.46
C HIS A 36 18.25 -1.25 -1.26
N ASP A 37 17.56 -1.51 -0.14
CA ASP A 37 18.21 -1.96 1.10
C ASP A 37 18.60 -3.46 1.07
N HIS A 38 17.86 -4.33 0.37
CA HIS A 38 17.99 -5.80 0.50
C HIS A 38 18.53 -6.51 -0.74
N LYS A 39 18.29 -5.95 -1.93
CA LYS A 39 18.72 -6.52 -3.21
C LYS A 39 18.89 -5.39 -4.25
N PRO A 40 19.88 -4.50 -4.06
CA PRO A 40 20.07 -3.31 -4.91
C PRO A 40 20.34 -3.63 -6.38
N GLY A 41 20.72 -4.86 -6.71
CA GLY A 41 20.87 -5.32 -8.10
C GLY A 41 19.57 -5.32 -8.91
N VAL A 42 18.41 -5.38 -8.25
CA VAL A 42 17.08 -5.34 -8.91
C VAL A 42 16.59 -3.91 -9.15
N VAL A 43 17.15 -2.93 -8.43
CA VAL A 43 16.80 -1.52 -8.63
C VAL A 43 17.49 -1.02 -9.88
N GLU A 44 16.74 -0.28 -10.71
CA GLU A 44 17.25 0.31 -11.93
C GLU A 44 18.53 1.14 -11.63
N PRO A 45 19.61 0.97 -12.41
CA PRO A 45 20.90 1.58 -12.12
C PRO A 45 20.89 3.10 -11.90
N SER A 46 20.17 3.87 -12.72
CA SER A 46 20.09 5.33 -12.61
C SER A 46 19.37 5.77 -11.33
N LEU A 47 18.27 5.08 -10.98
CA LEU A 47 17.53 5.31 -9.74
C LEU A 47 18.36 4.90 -8.54
N ARG A 48 19.06 3.76 -8.60
CA ARG A 48 19.96 3.32 -7.53
C ARG A 48 21.04 4.35 -7.25
N ALA A 49 21.71 4.84 -8.30
CA ALA A 49 22.73 5.88 -8.16
C ALA A 49 22.17 7.14 -7.50
N LEU A 50 20.95 7.55 -7.88
CA LEU A 50 20.26 8.68 -7.25
C LEU A 50 19.97 8.41 -5.76
N LEU A 51 19.52 7.21 -5.39
CA LEU A 51 19.27 6.85 -3.99
C LEU A 51 20.55 6.78 -3.15
N ASP A 52 21.67 6.41 -3.75
CA ASP A 52 22.99 6.33 -3.10
C ASP A 52 23.60 7.71 -2.82
N THR A 53 23.15 8.77 -3.50
CA THR A 53 23.58 10.16 -3.23
C THR A 53 23.04 10.71 -1.91
N VAL A 54 22.06 10.05 -1.30
CA VAL A 54 21.49 10.45 -0.01
C VAL A 54 22.42 10.01 1.12
N THR A 55 23.28 10.92 1.59
CA THR A 55 24.33 10.64 2.58
C THR A 55 24.05 11.19 3.98
N THR A 56 22.82 11.65 4.27
CA THR A 56 22.50 12.24 5.58
C THR A 56 22.48 11.20 6.71
N ASP A 57 23.07 11.55 7.86
CA ASP A 57 23.10 10.70 9.07
C ASP A 57 21.72 10.55 9.74
N ASP A 58 20.79 11.48 9.49
CA ASP A 58 19.42 11.36 9.98
C ASP A 58 18.64 10.35 9.14
N THR A 59 18.48 9.14 9.69
CA THR A 59 17.72 8.04 9.07
C THR A 59 16.30 8.42 8.64
N THR A 60 15.62 9.35 9.35
CA THR A 60 14.27 9.77 9.02
C THR A 60 14.29 10.71 7.82
N GLU A 61 15.25 11.62 7.77
CA GLU A 61 15.40 12.56 6.68
C GLU A 61 15.92 11.89 5.41
N ALA A 62 16.90 10.98 5.55
CA ALA A 62 17.37 10.12 4.47
C ALA A 62 16.22 9.36 3.82
N TYR A 63 15.33 8.77 4.64
CA TYR A 63 14.18 8.04 4.13
C TYR A 63 13.23 8.95 3.33
N LYS A 64 12.92 10.17 3.82
CA LYS A 64 12.05 11.11 3.10
C LYS A 64 12.66 11.58 1.77
N GLN A 65 13.97 11.83 1.74
CA GLN A 65 14.67 12.23 0.52
C GLN A 65 14.62 11.09 -0.52
N LYS A 66 14.97 9.87 -0.11
CA LYS A 66 14.83 8.67 -0.94
C LYS A 66 13.40 8.47 -1.45
N GLN A 67 12.39 8.65 -0.59
CA GLN A 67 10.98 8.58 -1.02
C GLN A 67 10.65 9.61 -2.11
N SER A 68 11.20 10.82 -2.00
CA SER A 68 10.98 11.89 -2.97
C SER A 68 11.65 11.59 -4.31
N HIS A 69 12.86 11.03 -4.30
CA HIS A 69 13.54 10.58 -5.51
C HIS A 69 12.76 9.49 -6.24
N VAL A 70 12.32 8.42 -5.55
CA VAL A 70 11.51 7.37 -6.18
C VAL A 70 10.18 7.92 -6.71
N LYS A 71 9.55 8.83 -5.96
CA LYS A 71 8.30 9.46 -6.38
C LYS A 71 8.48 10.21 -7.71
N LEU A 72 9.48 11.08 -7.79
CA LEU A 72 9.77 11.86 -8.99
C LEU A 72 10.16 10.94 -10.16
N TYR A 73 10.97 9.91 -9.91
CA TYR A 73 11.35 8.94 -10.93
C TYR A 73 10.12 8.28 -11.58
N VAL A 74 9.20 7.75 -10.78
CA VAL A 74 7.98 7.07 -11.27
C VAL A 74 6.99 8.04 -11.93
N GLU A 75 6.93 9.30 -11.47
CA GLU A 75 6.02 10.31 -12.03
C GLU A 75 6.55 10.95 -13.32
N CYS A 76 7.87 11.18 -13.42
CA CYS A 76 8.52 11.89 -14.53
C CYS A 76 8.90 10.95 -15.69
N ASP A 77 9.39 9.75 -15.41
CA ASP A 77 9.82 8.80 -16.43
C ASP A 77 9.02 7.50 -16.37
N ARG A 78 7.94 7.46 -17.16
CA ARG A 78 7.11 6.26 -17.29
C ARG A 78 7.68 5.22 -18.26
N ARG A 79 8.82 5.50 -18.90
CA ARG A 79 9.43 4.57 -19.86
C ARG A 79 10.42 3.66 -19.15
N GLU A 80 11.14 4.17 -18.17
CA GLU A 80 12.08 3.39 -17.39
C GLU A 80 11.45 2.80 -16.13
N GLN A 81 11.56 1.48 -16.00
CA GLN A 81 11.02 0.73 -14.86
C GLN A 81 11.93 0.97 -13.65
N PRO A 82 11.40 1.30 -12.45
CA PRO A 82 12.23 1.53 -11.27
C PRO A 82 12.86 0.24 -10.72
N LEU A 83 12.39 -0.91 -11.20
CA LEU A 83 12.80 -2.25 -10.79
C LEU A 83 12.86 -3.14 -12.03
N ASP A 84 13.78 -4.08 -12.03
CA ASP A 84 13.70 -5.25 -12.91
C ASP A 84 12.49 -6.10 -12.48
N LEU A 85 11.38 -5.93 -13.19
CA LEU A 85 10.14 -6.63 -12.87
C LEU A 85 10.21 -8.12 -13.18
N VAL A 86 11.10 -8.56 -14.07
CA VAL A 86 11.29 -9.97 -14.42
C VAL A 86 12.03 -10.69 -13.29
N ASP A 87 13.05 -10.06 -12.71
CA ASP A 87 13.79 -10.59 -11.56
C ASP A 87 13.07 -10.38 -10.22
N SER A 88 12.02 -9.55 -10.19
CA SER A 88 11.14 -9.34 -9.03
C SER A 88 10.16 -10.51 -8.82
N ASN A 89 10.65 -11.65 -8.31
CA ASN A 89 9.79 -12.81 -8.07
C ASN A 89 8.76 -12.59 -6.92
N VAL A 90 7.77 -13.49 -6.83
CA VAL A 90 6.71 -13.49 -5.79
C VAL A 90 7.28 -13.47 -4.38
N HIS A 91 8.33 -14.26 -4.15
CA HIS A 91 8.94 -14.42 -2.84
C HIS A 91 9.52 -13.11 -2.31
N ASN A 92 10.12 -12.28 -3.17
CA ASN A 92 10.61 -10.95 -2.80
C ASN A 92 9.46 -10.08 -2.26
N PHE A 93 8.29 -10.13 -2.90
CA PHE A 93 7.12 -9.38 -2.45
C PHE A 93 6.58 -9.90 -1.10
N GLU A 94 6.59 -11.21 -0.89
CA GLU A 94 6.22 -11.82 0.40
C GLU A 94 7.18 -11.39 1.53
N CYS A 95 8.49 -11.40 1.26
CA CYS A 95 9.52 -10.92 2.18
C CYS A 95 9.35 -9.44 2.49
N PHE A 96 9.07 -8.61 1.49
CA PHE A 96 8.71 -7.20 1.67
C PHE A 96 7.49 -7.05 2.60
N LEU A 97 6.40 -7.77 2.35
CA LEU A 97 5.23 -7.71 3.24
C LEU A 97 5.57 -8.11 4.68
N MET A 98 6.49 -9.06 4.85
CA MET A 98 6.95 -9.53 6.16
C MET A 98 7.97 -8.61 6.82
N SER A 99 8.62 -7.69 6.10
CA SER A 99 9.49 -6.67 6.66
C SER A 99 8.72 -5.45 7.17
N LEU A 100 7.52 -5.18 6.61
CA LEU A 100 6.68 -4.05 7.01
C LEU A 100 6.33 -4.07 8.51
N ARG A 101 6.42 -2.90 9.16
CA ARG A 101 6.03 -2.67 10.55
C ARG A 101 5.19 -1.40 10.66
N LYS A 102 4.24 -1.38 11.61
CA LYS A 102 3.52 -0.17 12.04
C LYS A 102 4.36 0.58 13.08
N LYS A 103 3.92 1.80 13.43
CA LYS A 103 4.38 2.48 14.66
C LYS A 103 4.16 1.52 15.84
N ALA A 104 5.15 1.38 16.72
CA ALA A 104 5.27 0.36 17.78
C ALA A 104 5.62 -1.07 17.34
N GLY A 105 6.20 -1.28 16.14
CA GLY A 105 6.77 -2.57 15.74
C GLY A 105 5.75 -3.67 15.43
N LYS A 106 4.45 -3.38 15.49
CA LYS A 106 3.39 -4.37 15.18
C LYS A 106 3.34 -4.67 13.69
N LYS A 107 2.92 -5.89 13.33
CA LYS A 107 2.71 -6.28 11.93
C LYS A 107 1.58 -5.45 11.28
N PRO A 108 1.65 -5.21 9.97
CA PRO A 108 0.61 -4.50 9.23
C PRO A 108 -0.71 -5.28 9.22
N GLY A 109 -1.82 -4.54 9.18
CA GLY A 109 -3.16 -5.13 9.11
C GLY A 109 -3.55 -5.50 7.69
N LYS A 110 -4.68 -6.19 7.53
CA LYS A 110 -5.20 -6.67 6.25
C LYS A 110 -5.31 -5.56 5.18
N SER A 111 -5.77 -4.37 5.58
CA SER A 111 -5.93 -3.24 4.66
C SER A 111 -4.63 -2.81 4.01
N LEU A 112 -3.56 -2.61 4.81
CA LEU A 112 -2.26 -2.20 4.27
C LEU A 112 -1.68 -3.25 3.32
N ASN A 113 -1.74 -4.54 3.70
CA ASN A 113 -1.25 -5.61 2.83
C ASN A 113 -2.04 -5.68 1.52
N GLY A 114 -3.36 -5.46 1.56
CA GLY A 114 -4.19 -5.36 0.36
C GLY A 114 -3.82 -4.16 -0.52
N SER A 115 -3.51 -3.01 0.09
CA SER A 115 -3.04 -1.84 -0.65
C SER A 115 -1.68 -2.10 -1.30
N MET A 116 -0.73 -2.71 -0.59
CA MET A 116 0.58 -3.09 -1.15
C MET A 116 0.46 -4.05 -2.32
N ARG A 117 -0.42 -5.05 -2.21
CA ARG A 117 -0.75 -5.94 -3.33
C ARG A 117 -1.23 -5.13 -4.51
N SER A 118 -2.21 -4.26 -4.31
CA SER A 118 -2.76 -3.44 -5.38
C SER A 118 -1.71 -2.52 -6.02
N SER A 119 -0.78 -1.97 -5.23
CA SER A 119 0.37 -1.20 -5.72
C SER A 119 1.27 -2.02 -6.64
N LEU A 120 1.55 -3.28 -6.29
CA LEU A 120 2.34 -4.18 -7.12
C LEU A 120 1.65 -4.46 -8.46
N PHE A 121 0.36 -4.82 -8.45
CA PHE A 121 -0.39 -5.01 -9.70
C PHE A 121 -0.44 -3.72 -10.54
N HIS A 122 -0.53 -2.56 -9.88
CA HIS A 122 -0.45 -1.28 -10.58
C HIS A 122 0.91 -1.03 -11.20
N LEU A 123 2.01 -1.43 -10.55
CA LEU A 123 3.37 -1.28 -11.07
C LEU A 123 3.56 -2.05 -12.39
N TYR A 124 3.15 -3.32 -12.43
CA TYR A 124 3.21 -4.13 -13.65
C TYR A 124 2.36 -3.51 -14.78
N ARG A 125 1.15 -3.04 -14.45
CA ARG A 125 0.28 -2.33 -15.41
C ARG A 125 0.88 -1.01 -15.89
N LEU A 126 1.58 -0.27 -15.01
CA LEU A 126 2.12 1.06 -15.32
C LEU A 126 3.19 0.99 -16.41
N TYR A 127 3.97 -0.09 -16.41
CA TYR A 127 5.07 -0.32 -17.34
C TYR A 127 4.77 -1.38 -18.41
N ASP A 128 3.49 -1.77 -18.54
CA ASP A 128 3.01 -2.75 -19.51
C ASP A 128 3.78 -4.09 -19.50
N VAL A 129 4.20 -4.53 -18.30
CA VAL A 129 4.89 -5.80 -18.10
C VAL A 129 3.88 -6.87 -17.73
N GLN A 130 3.92 -8.01 -18.42
CA GLN A 130 3.12 -9.17 -18.06
C GLN A 130 3.55 -9.70 -16.68
N MET A 131 2.60 -9.75 -15.76
CA MET A 131 2.82 -10.42 -14.48
C MET A 131 2.88 -11.94 -14.69
N PRO A 132 3.85 -12.65 -14.09
CA PRO A 132 3.94 -14.11 -14.20
C PRO A 132 2.62 -14.82 -13.84
N ASP A 133 2.24 -15.85 -14.59
CA ASP A 133 0.92 -16.49 -14.47
C ASP A 133 0.66 -17.12 -13.08
N ASN A 134 1.73 -17.59 -12.42
CA ASN A 134 1.64 -18.19 -11.09
C ASN A 134 1.53 -17.15 -9.95
N TYR A 135 1.79 -15.86 -10.23
CA TYR A 135 1.93 -14.82 -9.21
C TYR A 135 0.64 -14.64 -8.41
N ASP A 136 -0.52 -14.60 -9.09
CA ASP A 136 -1.81 -14.42 -8.42
C ASP A 136 -2.13 -15.60 -7.49
N ASN A 137 -1.83 -16.82 -7.91
CA ASN A 137 -2.07 -18.04 -7.13
C ASN A 137 -1.16 -18.10 -5.88
N GLU A 138 0.13 -17.86 -6.04
CA GLU A 138 1.08 -17.85 -4.93
C GLU A 138 0.73 -16.76 -3.91
N GLN A 139 0.42 -15.55 -4.38
CA GLN A 139 -0.07 -14.52 -3.47
C GLN A 139 -1.37 -14.95 -2.77
N ARG A 140 -2.34 -15.59 -3.45
CA ARG A 140 -3.57 -16.07 -2.78
C ARG A 140 -3.24 -17.06 -1.65
N LYS A 141 -2.33 -18.00 -1.88
CA LYS A 141 -1.87 -18.95 -0.86
C LYS A 141 -1.21 -18.22 0.31
N PHE A 142 -0.31 -17.29 0.03
CA PHE A 142 0.37 -16.50 1.04
C PHE A 142 -0.60 -15.68 1.91
N PHE A 143 -1.50 -14.91 1.30
CA PHE A 143 -2.48 -14.11 2.03
C PHE A 143 -3.46 -14.97 2.85
N LYS A 144 -3.79 -16.18 2.37
CA LYS A 144 -4.58 -17.16 3.15
C LYS A 144 -3.79 -17.65 4.37
N GLY A 145 -2.50 -17.95 4.21
CA GLY A 145 -1.59 -18.29 5.31
C GLY A 145 -1.45 -17.14 6.32
N LEU A 146 -1.28 -15.91 5.83
CA LEU A 146 -1.17 -14.71 6.65
C LEU A 146 -2.42 -14.52 7.52
N LYS A 147 -3.62 -14.63 6.94
CA LYS A 147 -4.89 -14.58 7.68
C LYS A 147 -4.94 -15.64 8.78
N ARG A 148 -4.57 -16.89 8.47
CA ARG A 148 -4.57 -18.01 9.43
C ARG A 148 -3.56 -17.78 10.56
N SER A 149 -2.38 -17.24 10.26
CA SER A 149 -1.37 -16.95 11.29
C SER A 149 -1.80 -15.85 12.26
N VAL A 150 -2.55 -14.85 11.79
CA VAL A 150 -3.14 -13.83 12.66
C VAL A 150 -4.20 -14.45 13.56
N VAL A 151 -5.10 -15.27 13.02
CA VAL A 151 -6.12 -15.99 13.81
C VAL A 151 -5.49 -16.90 14.86
N ARG A 152 -4.42 -17.62 14.52
CA ARG A 152 -3.73 -18.49 15.48
C ARG A 152 -3.10 -17.70 16.62
N ARG A 153 -2.44 -16.57 16.32
CA ARG A 153 -1.92 -15.66 17.35
C ARG A 153 -3.02 -15.12 18.25
N GLN A 154 -4.19 -14.80 17.69
CA GLN A 154 -5.34 -14.34 18.47
C GLN A 154 -5.88 -15.43 19.42
N GLN A 155 -5.90 -16.68 18.98
CA GLN A 155 -6.28 -17.83 19.82
C GLN A 155 -5.24 -18.08 20.93
N GLU A 156 -3.96 -17.97 20.62
CA GLU A 156 -2.85 -18.21 21.55
C GLU A 156 -2.66 -17.07 22.58
N SER A 157 -2.88 -15.80 22.19
CA SER A 157 -2.67 -14.63 23.06
C SER A 157 -3.91 -14.20 23.87
N GLY A 158 -5.09 -14.77 23.60
CA GLY A 158 -6.34 -14.37 24.25
C GLY A 158 -6.80 -12.95 23.93
N ASP A 159 -6.11 -12.23 23.04
CA ASP A 159 -6.42 -10.84 22.70
C ASP A 159 -7.67 -10.76 21.82
N SER A 160 -8.77 -10.30 22.43
CA SER A 160 -9.95 -9.79 21.74
C SER A 160 -9.63 -8.44 21.09
N LEU A 161 -8.91 -8.46 19.97
CA LEU A 161 -8.94 -7.34 19.04
C LEU A 161 -10.03 -7.61 18.02
N VAL A 162 -11.23 -7.08 18.29
CA VAL A 162 -12.35 -7.00 17.34
C VAL A 162 -11.86 -6.25 16.10
N GLU A 163 -11.32 -6.97 15.11
CA GLU A 163 -10.98 -6.42 13.80
C GLU A 163 -12.28 -6.31 12.98
N GLY A 164 -12.98 -5.19 13.16
CA GLY A 164 -14.22 -4.84 12.48
C GLY A 164 -14.77 -3.51 12.97
N LYS A 165 -15.77 -2.95 12.26
CA LYS A 165 -16.62 -1.91 12.86
C LYS A 165 -17.17 -2.49 14.16
N ILE A 166 -16.97 -1.81 15.28
CA ILE A 166 -17.70 -2.11 16.50
C ILE A 166 -19.18 -2.01 16.14
N ASN A 167 -19.88 -3.14 16.17
CA ASN A 167 -21.33 -3.13 16.03
C ASN A 167 -21.85 -2.46 17.30
N PHE A 168 -22.16 -1.17 17.20
CA PHE A 168 -22.86 -0.49 18.28
C PHE A 168 -24.14 -1.27 18.57
N LEU A 169 -24.42 -1.49 19.85
CA LEU A 169 -25.68 -2.10 20.28
C LEU A 169 -26.84 -1.27 19.72
N PHE A 170 -27.94 -1.94 19.36
CA PHE A 170 -29.15 -1.25 18.89
C PHE A 170 -29.62 -0.16 19.88
N SER A 171 -29.41 -0.37 21.18
CA SER A 171 -29.69 0.60 22.23
C SER A 171 -28.90 1.91 22.06
N PHE A 172 -27.66 1.87 21.55
CA PHE A 172 -26.87 3.05 21.23
C PHE A 172 -27.43 3.79 20.01
N TYR A 173 -27.78 3.07 18.94
CA TYR A 173 -28.45 3.67 17.77
C TYR A 173 -29.79 4.31 18.15
N HIS A 174 -30.59 3.64 18.98
CA HIS A 174 -31.86 4.17 19.45
C HIS A 174 -31.68 5.46 20.26
N LYS A 175 -30.70 5.50 21.17
CA LYS A 175 -30.34 6.71 21.92
C LYS A 175 -29.84 7.83 21.01
N LEU A 176 -29.00 7.51 20.03
CA LEU A 176 -28.52 8.46 19.01
C LEU A 176 -29.68 9.06 18.22
N CYS A 177 -30.60 8.22 17.72
CA CYS A 177 -31.77 8.68 16.97
C CYS A 177 -32.70 9.56 17.83
N LYS A 178 -32.89 9.21 19.11
CA LYS A 178 -33.68 10.00 20.04
C LYS A 178 -33.03 11.37 20.31
N ALA A 179 -31.73 11.37 20.58
CA ALA A 179 -30.96 12.61 20.78
C ALA A 179 -30.94 13.50 19.53
N MET A 180 -30.83 12.92 18.33
CA MET A 180 -30.91 13.66 17.06
C MET A 180 -32.31 14.25 16.81
N ARG A 181 -33.38 13.54 17.21
CA ARG A 181 -34.76 13.99 17.04
C ARG A 181 -35.16 15.09 18.04
N GLU A 182 -34.60 15.07 19.25
CA GLU A 182 -34.89 16.06 20.31
C GLU A 182 -34.15 17.40 20.11
N GLN A 183 -33.17 17.48 19.21
CA GLN A 183 -32.42 18.70 18.94
C GLN A 183 -32.97 19.52 17.77
N ARG A 184 -33.31 20.80 18.00
CA ARG A 184 -33.91 21.73 17.03
C ARG A 184 -32.92 22.59 16.22
N LYS A 185 -31.60 22.39 16.31
CA LYS A 185 -30.59 23.23 15.59
C LYS A 185 -29.72 22.42 14.62
N LYS A 186 -29.52 22.98 13.42
CA LYS A 186 -29.02 22.35 12.17
C LYS A 186 -27.51 22.03 12.10
N LYS A 187 -26.74 22.13 13.18
CA LYS A 187 -25.33 21.72 13.17
C LYS A 187 -25.02 21.05 14.50
N ASN A 188 -24.40 19.86 14.49
CA ASN A 188 -23.20 19.58 15.27
C ASN A 188 -22.55 18.21 14.99
N TYR A 189 -21.25 18.19 15.27
CA TYR A 189 -20.30 17.09 15.21
C TYR A 189 -20.35 16.26 16.50
N PHE A 190 -20.24 14.93 16.40
CA PHE A 190 -20.07 14.04 17.55
C PHE A 190 -18.59 13.66 17.69
N PHE A 191 -17.97 14.05 18.80
CA PHE A 191 -16.66 13.53 19.21
C PHE A 191 -16.86 12.33 20.13
N SER A 192 -16.44 11.15 19.68
CA SER A 192 -16.33 9.97 20.55
C SER A 192 -14.98 10.00 21.25
N TYR A 193 -14.94 10.36 22.53
CA TYR A 193 -13.82 10.04 23.39
C TYR A 193 -14.02 8.60 23.88
N LEU A 194 -13.11 7.71 23.49
CA LEU A 194 -12.97 6.37 24.05
C LEU A 194 -12.10 6.52 25.31
N SER A 195 -12.71 6.39 26.49
CA SER A 195 -12.02 6.12 27.75
C SER A 195 -11.90 4.63 27.96
#